data_AF-A0A3P7ZBI4-F1
#
_entry.id   AF-A0A3P7ZBI4-F1
#
_cell.length_a   1.000
_cell.length_b   1.000
_cell.length_c   1.000
_cell.angle_alpha   90.00
_cell.angle_beta   90.00
_cell.angle_gamma   90.00
#
_symmetry.space_group_name_H-M   'P 1'
#
loop_
_entity.id
_entity.type
_entity.pdbx_description
1 polymer ?
#
loop_
_entity_poly.entity_id
_entity_poly.type
_entity_poly.pdbx_seq_one_letter_code
_entity_poly.pdbx_strand_id
1 'polypeptide(L)'
;MEDVKTFTYLGSIIDEQGGCDADVKARIGKARAAYLQLRNVWNSKQLSTNTKVRIFNTNVKTVLLYGAETWRTTKAIIQKIQVFINSCLRKILQIHWPDTISNNVLWERTNQIPAEEEIRKKRWKWIGHTLRKAPNCVTRQALVVERVDNFTYLGSLISPNGLVSDEISERIPKARLAFANLRHLWRRRDIRLSIKGRVYCAAVRSVLIYSSETWPLRVEDTRKLLVFDHRCIRNIAGVC
;
A
#
# COMPACT_ATOMS: atom_id res chain seq x y z
N MET A 1 -26.86 8.31 -9.51
CA MET A 1 -26.01 8.08 -8.32
C MET A 1 -25.34 9.40 -8.02
N GLU A 2 -25.57 9.97 -6.85
CA GLU A 2 -24.91 11.21 -6.43
C GLU A 2 -23.53 10.87 -5.86
N ASP A 3 -22.48 11.48 -6.40
CA ASP A 3 -21.12 11.34 -5.89
C ASP A 3 -20.98 12.16 -4.60
N VAL A 4 -20.90 11.48 -3.47
CA VAL A 4 -20.67 12.11 -2.16
C VAL A 4 -19.18 12.09 -1.86
N LYS A 5 -18.53 13.26 -1.95
CA LYS A 5 -17.07 13.41 -1.80
C LYS A 5 -16.50 12.95 -0.46
N THR A 6 -17.28 13.05 0.62
CA THR A 6 -16.91 12.56 1.95
C THR A 6 -18.14 12.08 2.70
N PHE A 7 -18.06 10.92 3.36
CA PHE A 7 -19.14 10.41 4.21
C PHE A 7 -18.61 9.81 5.52
N THR A 8 -19.42 9.84 6.56
CA THR A 8 -19.07 9.26 7.87
C THR A 8 -19.71 7.89 8.00
N TYR A 9 -18.89 6.84 8.12
CA TYR A 9 -19.35 5.48 8.37
C TYR A 9 -18.75 4.95 9.66
N LEU A 10 -19.60 4.52 10.60
CA LEU A 10 -19.20 4.03 11.94
C LEU A 10 -18.23 4.97 12.69
N GLY A 11 -18.34 6.27 12.42
CA GLY A 11 -17.51 7.31 13.04
C GLY A 11 -16.12 7.48 12.42
N SER A 12 -15.83 6.82 11.30
CA SER A 12 -14.65 7.06 10.45
C SER A 12 -15.04 7.88 9.23
N ILE A 13 -14.24 8.87 8.87
CA ILE A 13 -14.44 9.70 7.67
C ILE A 13 -13.80 9.00 6.48
N ILE A 14 -14.59 8.70 5.45
CA ILE A 14 -14.12 8.11 4.19
C ILE A 14 -14.14 9.22 3.13
N ASP A 15 -12.97 9.52 2.55
CA ASP A 15 -12.79 10.48 1.45
C ASP A 15 -12.45 9.75 0.14
N GLU A 16 -12.58 10.44 -1.00
CA GLU A 16 -12.24 9.92 -2.34
C GLU A 16 -10.78 9.46 -2.45
N GLN A 17 -9.88 9.99 -1.62
CA GLN A 17 -8.45 9.63 -1.62
C GLN A 17 -8.14 8.40 -0.73
N GLY A 18 -9.13 7.85 -0.01
CA GLY A 18 -8.94 6.79 0.98
C GLY A 18 -7.97 7.16 2.10
N GLY A 19 -7.86 8.46 2.39
CA GLY A 19 -6.90 9.08 3.29
C GLY A 19 -7.32 8.97 4.76
N CYS A 20 -6.40 8.50 5.60
CA CYS A 20 -6.62 8.44 7.05
C CYS A 20 -6.44 9.80 7.77
N ASP A 21 -5.99 10.84 7.06
CA ASP A 21 -5.61 12.11 7.68
C ASP A 21 -6.82 12.87 8.26
N ALA A 22 -7.95 12.88 7.55
CA ALA A 22 -9.18 13.52 7.98
C ALA A 22 -9.73 12.86 9.27
N ASP A 23 -9.76 11.53 9.31
CA ASP A 23 -10.21 10.78 10.48
C ASP A 23 -9.30 11.01 11.69
N VAL A 24 -7.98 10.96 11.50
CA VAL A 24 -7.00 11.25 12.57
C VAL A 24 -7.16 12.67 13.10
N LYS A 25 -7.37 13.65 12.21
CA LYS A 25 -7.59 15.05 12.60
C LYS A 25 -8.88 15.21 13.41
N ALA A 26 -9.97 14.58 12.98
CA ALA A 26 -11.23 14.58 13.71
C ALA A 26 -11.09 13.94 15.11
N ARG A 27 -10.33 12.83 15.21
CA ARG A 27 -10.07 12.11 16.45
C ARG A 27 -9.20 12.90 17.42
N ILE A 28 -8.19 13.61 16.92
CA ILE A 28 -7.41 14.57 17.72
C ILE A 28 -8.33 15.69 18.24
N GLY A 29 -9.25 16.20 17.42
CA GLY A 29 -10.24 17.19 17.84
C GLY A 29 -11.13 16.69 19.00
N LYS A 30 -11.70 15.48 18.87
CA LYS A 30 -12.52 14.84 19.91
C LYS A 30 -11.72 14.57 21.19
N ALA A 31 -10.51 14.03 21.06
CA ALA A 31 -9.63 13.77 22.20
C ALA A 31 -9.22 15.06 22.91
N ARG A 32 -8.97 16.14 22.16
CA ARG A 32 -8.68 17.47 22.73
C ARG A 32 -9.88 18.00 23.51
N ALA A 33 -11.10 17.87 22.99
CA ALA A 33 -12.30 18.26 23.70
C ALA A 33 -12.45 17.47 25.01
N ALA A 34 -12.29 16.13 24.97
CA ALA A 34 -12.32 15.27 26.16
C ALA A 34 -11.24 15.67 27.20
N TYR A 35 -10.03 16.00 26.74
CA TYR A 35 -8.97 16.48 27.62
C TYR A 35 -9.34 17.81 28.30
N LEU A 36 -9.91 18.76 27.56
CA LEU A 36 -10.30 20.06 28.10
C LEU A 36 -11.44 19.98 29.12
N GLN A 37 -12.40 19.07 28.93
CA GLN A 37 -13.47 18.81 29.91
C GLN A 37 -12.93 18.37 31.28
N LEU A 38 -11.78 17.71 31.29
CA LEU A 38 -11.11 17.23 32.51
C LEU A 38 -10.06 18.22 33.05
N ARG A 39 -10.11 19.52 32.66
CA ARG A 39 -9.15 20.55 33.09
C ARG A 39 -8.90 20.57 34.60
N ASN A 40 -9.96 20.46 35.40
CA ASN A 40 -9.87 20.51 36.86
C ASN A 40 -9.10 19.30 37.42
N VAL A 41 -9.21 18.13 36.78
CA VAL A 41 -8.46 16.92 37.14
C VAL A 41 -6.96 17.13 36.91
N TRP A 42 -6.58 17.72 35.77
CA TRP A 42 -5.17 17.96 35.44
C TRP A 42 -4.51 18.98 36.36
N ASN A 43 -5.27 19.99 36.78
CA ASN A 43 -4.81 21.08 37.65
C ASN A 43 -4.85 20.73 39.15
N SER A 44 -5.60 19.70 39.56
CA SER A 44 -5.71 19.31 40.97
C SER A 44 -4.37 18.85 41.54
N LYS A 45 -3.94 19.43 42.66
CA LYS A 45 -2.74 18.99 43.41
C LYS A 45 -3.01 17.76 44.28
N GLN A 46 -4.28 17.45 44.56
CA GLN A 46 -4.68 16.31 45.40
C GLN A 46 -4.53 14.96 44.68
N LEU A 47 -4.60 14.98 43.35
CA LEU A 47 -4.48 13.78 42.53
C LEU A 47 -3.02 13.50 42.20
N SER A 48 -2.58 12.27 42.46
CA SER A 48 -1.26 11.81 42.04
C SER A 48 -1.12 11.79 40.52
N THR A 49 0.11 11.96 40.04
CA THR A 49 0.44 11.86 38.62
C THR A 49 -0.03 10.54 38.01
N ASN A 50 0.16 9.42 38.72
CA ASN A 50 -0.25 8.10 38.25
C ASN A 50 -1.77 8.00 38.04
N THR A 51 -2.57 8.58 38.95
CA THR A 51 -4.03 8.62 38.79
C THR A 51 -4.42 9.47 37.57
N LYS A 52 -3.79 10.63 37.38
CA LYS A 52 -4.04 11.48 36.20
C LYS A 52 -3.68 10.76 34.89
N VAL A 53 -2.55 10.08 34.83
CA VAL A 53 -2.14 9.30 33.64
C VAL A 53 -3.13 8.17 33.36
N ARG A 54 -3.65 7.48 34.39
CA ARG A 54 -4.71 6.46 34.22
C ARG A 54 -6.00 7.07 33.65
N ILE A 55 -6.43 8.22 34.14
CA ILE A 55 -7.61 8.94 33.62
C ILE A 55 -7.38 9.35 32.16
N PHE A 56 -6.19 9.87 31.83
CA PHE A 56 -5.82 10.20 30.45
C PHE A 56 -5.90 8.98 29.53
N ASN A 57 -5.33 7.85 29.94
CA ASN A 57 -5.33 6.62 29.15
C ASN A 57 -6.74 6.09 28.89
N THR A 58 -7.65 6.23 29.85
CA THR A 58 -9.02 5.69 29.78
C THR A 58 -10.00 6.59 29.06
N ASN A 59 -9.86 7.91 29.17
CA ASN A 59 -10.85 8.87 28.65
C ASN A 59 -10.39 9.61 27.39
N VAL A 60 -9.09 9.92 27.29
CA VAL A 60 -8.55 10.72 26.18
C VAL A 60 -7.88 9.82 25.15
N LYS A 61 -7.01 8.92 25.58
CA LYS A 61 -6.24 8.05 24.69
C LYS A 61 -7.12 7.02 23.97
N THR A 62 -8.16 6.53 24.63
CA THR A 62 -9.18 5.65 24.03
C THR A 62 -9.94 6.34 22.89
N VAL A 63 -10.38 7.59 23.09
CA VAL A 63 -11.07 8.40 22.07
C VAL A 63 -10.14 8.70 20.90
N LEU A 64 -8.88 9.03 21.21
CA LEU A 64 -7.85 9.31 20.22
C LEU A 64 -7.55 8.10 19.34
N LEU A 65 -7.35 6.92 19.94
CA LEU A 65 -6.94 5.69 19.24
C LEU A 65 -8.12 4.79 18.85
N TYR A 66 -9.34 5.30 18.92
CA TYR A 66 -10.51 4.55 18.48
C TYR A 66 -10.47 4.37 16.96
N GLY A 67 -10.60 3.13 16.50
CA GLY A 67 -10.49 2.79 15.08
C GLY A 67 -9.06 2.77 14.53
N ALA A 68 -8.03 2.97 15.37
CA ALA A 68 -6.64 3.00 14.91
C ALA A 68 -6.14 1.69 14.27
N GLU A 69 -6.85 0.59 14.52
CA GLU A 69 -6.62 -0.72 13.91
C GLU A 69 -6.72 -0.68 12.38
N THR A 70 -7.65 0.12 11.84
CA THR A 70 -7.96 0.21 10.40
C THR A 70 -7.25 1.37 9.70
N TRP A 71 -6.48 2.18 10.42
CA TRP A 71 -5.79 3.34 9.87
C TRP A 71 -4.61 2.96 8.97
N ARG A 72 -4.28 3.83 8.01
CA ARG A 72 -2.98 3.74 7.32
C ARG A 72 -1.91 4.34 8.22
N THR A 73 -1.00 3.52 8.77
CA THR A 73 0.11 3.99 9.63
C THR A 73 1.24 4.56 8.79
N THR A 74 1.12 5.84 8.42
CA THR A 74 2.25 6.59 7.87
C THR A 74 3.05 7.22 9.01
N LYS A 75 4.36 7.44 8.80
CA LYS A 75 5.21 8.15 9.79
C LYS A 75 4.62 9.50 10.18
N ALA A 76 4.06 10.25 9.23
CA ALA A 76 3.45 11.56 9.47
C ALA A 76 2.23 11.46 10.41
N ILE A 77 1.34 10.48 10.19
CA ILE A 77 0.15 10.28 11.05
C ILE A 77 0.57 9.89 12.47
N ILE A 78 1.50 8.95 12.60
CA ILE A 78 2.04 8.53 13.91
C ILE A 78 2.65 9.72 14.64
N GLN A 79 3.44 10.54 13.95
CA GLN A 79 4.03 11.75 14.54
C GLN A 79 2.97 12.74 15.02
N LYS A 80 1.92 13.01 14.24
CA LYS A 80 0.80 13.90 14.66
C LYS A 80 0.14 13.41 15.96
N ILE A 81 -0.13 12.12 16.05
CA ILE A 81 -0.73 11.48 17.24
C ILE A 81 0.24 11.57 18.43
N GLN A 82 1.52 11.25 18.22
CA GLN A 82 2.53 11.26 19.27
C GLN A 82 2.76 12.67 19.83
N VAL A 83 2.77 13.70 18.99
CA VAL A 83 2.90 15.10 19.40
C VAL A 83 1.75 15.49 20.32
N PHE A 84 0.51 15.11 19.98
CA PHE A 84 -0.65 15.38 20.82
C PHE A 84 -0.56 14.68 22.18
N ILE A 85 -0.21 13.38 22.20
CA ILE A 85 -0.05 12.61 23.44
C ILE A 85 1.03 13.23 24.32
N ASN A 86 2.21 13.50 23.76
CA ASN A 86 3.33 14.05 24.50
C ASN A 86 3.03 15.45 25.05
N SER A 87 2.26 16.27 24.32
CA SER A 87 1.80 17.57 24.81
C SER A 87 0.88 17.41 26.03
N CYS A 88 -0.06 16.46 26.01
CA CYS A 88 -0.95 16.18 27.13
C CYS A 88 -0.19 15.66 28.36
N LEU A 89 0.77 14.73 28.16
CA LEU A 89 1.56 14.16 29.25
C LEU A 89 2.45 15.21 29.93
N ARG A 90 3.10 16.12 29.17
CA ARG A 90 3.88 17.22 29.74
C ARG A 90 3.04 18.14 30.62
N LYS A 91 1.81 18.46 30.19
CA LYS A 91 0.87 19.27 30.98
C LYS A 91 0.40 18.54 32.25
N ILE A 92 0.17 17.23 32.18
CA ILE A 92 -0.16 16.41 33.36
C ILE A 92 0.98 16.41 34.38
N LEU A 93 2.23 16.33 33.91
CA LEU A 93 3.42 16.44 34.73
C LEU A 93 3.75 17.86 35.20
N GLN A 94 2.95 18.87 34.83
CA GLN A 94 3.19 20.28 35.14
C GLN A 94 4.56 20.78 34.69
N ILE A 95 5.05 20.26 33.55
CA ILE A 95 6.31 20.72 32.96
C ILE A 95 6.01 21.96 32.13
N HIS A 96 6.48 23.09 32.63
CA HIS A 96 6.37 24.39 31.98
C HIS A 96 7.75 24.85 31.53
N TRP A 97 7.80 25.72 30.52
CA TRP A 97 9.04 26.38 30.17
C TRP A 97 9.58 27.15 31.42
N PRO A 98 10.89 27.11 31.73
CA PRO A 98 12.04 26.67 30.91
C PRO A 98 12.43 25.19 31.03
N ASP A 99 11.71 24.39 31.83
CA ASP A 99 12.07 22.99 32.06
C ASP A 99 11.93 22.15 30.78
N THR A 100 13.05 21.57 30.33
CA THR A 100 13.09 20.74 29.12
C THR A 100 13.42 19.29 29.48
N ILE A 101 12.53 18.37 29.13
CA ILE A 101 12.76 16.93 29.27
C ILE A 101 12.73 16.22 27.92
N SER A 102 13.54 15.18 27.79
CA SER A 102 13.51 14.29 26.62
C SER A 102 12.21 13.49 26.58
N ASN A 103 11.82 13.05 25.37
CA ASN A 103 10.63 12.21 25.20
C ASN A 103 10.78 10.85 25.91
N ASN A 104 11.99 10.30 26.01
CA ASN A 104 12.23 9.02 26.68
C ASN A 104 11.95 9.13 28.18
N VAL A 105 12.48 10.17 28.84
CA VAL A 105 12.22 10.41 30.28
C VAL A 105 10.74 10.68 30.54
N LEU A 106 10.05 11.37 29.63
CA LEU A 106 8.59 11.58 29.70
C LEU A 106 7.85 10.24 29.73
N TRP A 107 8.22 9.30 28.86
CA TRP A 107 7.59 7.99 28.74
C TRP A 107 7.90 7.09 29.94
N GLU A 108 9.13 7.10 30.44
CA GLU A 108 9.52 6.38 31.66
C GLU A 108 8.71 6.87 32.88
N ARG A 109 8.65 8.18 33.12
CA ARG A 109 7.91 8.76 34.25
C ARG A 109 6.41 8.48 34.22
N THR A 110 5.84 8.29 33.03
CA THR A 110 4.40 8.06 32.84
C THR A 110 4.06 6.59 32.56
N ASN A 111 5.09 5.71 32.54
CA ASN A 111 4.98 4.32 32.13
C ASN A 111 4.18 4.15 30.81
N GLN A 112 4.49 5.00 29.82
CA GLN A 112 3.84 5.02 28.52
C GLN A 112 4.75 4.43 27.44
N ILE A 113 4.13 3.87 26.40
CA ILE A 113 4.81 3.40 25.19
C ILE A 113 4.55 4.37 24.02
N PRO A 114 5.42 4.39 22.99
CA PRO A 114 5.16 5.12 21.76
C PRO A 114 3.83 4.72 21.11
N ALA A 115 3.15 5.68 20.49
CA ALA A 115 1.84 5.49 19.87
C ALA A 115 1.86 4.42 18.77
N GLU A 116 2.95 4.35 18.00
CA GLU A 116 3.15 3.32 16.97
C GLU A 116 3.06 1.90 17.54
N GLU A 117 3.76 1.66 18.64
CA GLU A 117 3.81 0.36 19.30
C GLU A 117 2.45 -0.03 19.88
N GLU A 118 1.70 0.95 20.39
CA GLU A 118 0.34 0.72 20.90
C GLU A 118 -0.66 0.40 19.79
N ILE A 119 -0.61 1.12 18.67
CA ILE A 119 -1.42 0.85 17.48
C ILE A 119 -1.09 -0.54 16.94
N ARG A 120 0.21 -0.89 16.87
CA ARG A 120 0.68 -2.23 16.46
C ARG A 120 0.10 -3.32 17.36
N LYS A 121 0.17 -3.15 18.69
CA LYS A 121 -0.42 -4.10 19.65
C LYS A 121 -1.94 -4.25 19.47
N LYS A 122 -2.66 -3.16 19.23
CA LYS A 122 -4.12 -3.20 18.95
C LYS A 122 -4.41 -4.00 17.68
N ARG A 123 -3.67 -3.77 16.60
CA ARG A 123 -3.80 -4.55 15.35
C ARG A 123 -3.57 -6.03 15.56
N TRP A 124 -2.50 -6.41 16.25
CA TRP A 124 -2.24 -7.83 16.53
C TRP A 124 -3.33 -8.47 17.38
N LYS A 125 -3.88 -7.74 18.36
CA LYS A 125 -5.04 -8.21 19.12
C LYS A 125 -6.28 -8.40 18.25
N TRP A 126 -6.56 -7.47 17.34
CA TRP A 126 -7.67 -7.54 16.40
C TRP A 126 -7.53 -8.70 15.41
N ILE A 127 -6.33 -8.90 14.85
CA ILE A 127 -5.98 -10.06 14.01
C ILE A 127 -6.22 -11.36 14.79
N GLY A 128 -5.69 -11.46 16.01
CA GLY A 128 -5.88 -12.65 16.84
C GLY A 128 -7.36 -12.91 17.18
N HIS A 129 -8.16 -11.87 17.41
CA HIS A 129 -9.60 -12.02 17.60
C HIS A 129 -10.29 -12.55 16.33
N THR A 130 -9.90 -12.03 15.17
CA THR A 130 -10.44 -12.45 13.87
C THR A 130 -10.09 -13.91 13.55
N LEU A 131 -8.85 -14.33 13.83
CA LEU A 131 -8.40 -15.71 13.61
C LEU A 131 -9.12 -16.73 14.52
N ARG A 132 -9.58 -16.32 15.71
CA ARG A 132 -10.37 -17.17 16.61
C ARG A 132 -11.83 -17.37 16.18
N LYS A 133 -12.34 -16.59 15.21
CA LYS A 133 -13.70 -16.79 14.68
C LYS A 133 -13.80 -18.09 13.88
N ALA A 134 -15.02 -18.60 13.71
CA ALA A 134 -15.26 -19.81 12.94
C ALA A 134 -14.71 -19.69 11.50
N PRO A 135 -14.24 -20.80 10.88
CA PRO A 135 -13.59 -20.77 9.56
C PRO A 135 -14.52 -20.32 8.43
N ASN A 136 -15.84 -20.46 8.59
CA ASN A 136 -16.86 -19.96 7.66
C ASN A 136 -17.17 -18.46 7.81
N CYS A 137 -16.55 -17.76 8.77
CA CYS A 137 -16.80 -16.35 8.99
C CYS A 137 -16.10 -15.51 7.91
N VAL A 138 -16.88 -14.71 7.18
CA VAL A 138 -16.40 -13.82 6.10
C VAL A 138 -15.19 -12.98 6.52
N THR A 139 -15.17 -12.47 7.75
CA THR A 139 -14.04 -11.66 8.25
C THR A 139 -12.76 -12.47 8.44
N ARG A 140 -12.86 -13.76 8.78
CA ARG A 140 -11.69 -14.66 8.88
C ARG A 140 -11.22 -15.07 7.50
N GLN A 141 -12.15 -15.39 6.59
CA GLN A 141 -11.82 -15.71 5.19
C GLN A 141 -11.18 -14.51 4.47
N ALA A 142 -11.67 -13.29 4.68
CA ALA A 142 -11.07 -12.09 4.11
C ALA A 142 -9.65 -11.79 4.65
N LEU A 143 -9.36 -12.20 5.90
CA LEU A 143 -8.03 -12.06 6.51
C LEU A 143 -7.07 -13.16 6.03
N VAL A 144 -7.57 -14.37 5.84
CA VAL A 144 -6.88 -15.46 5.14
C VAL A 144 -7.01 -15.19 3.65
N VAL A 145 -6.33 -14.16 3.16
CA VAL A 145 -6.09 -14.03 1.72
C VAL A 145 -5.36 -15.29 1.33
N GLU A 146 -6.07 -16.26 0.76
CA GLU A 146 -5.46 -17.46 0.24
C GLU A 146 -4.46 -17.00 -0.81
N ARG A 147 -3.19 -17.36 -0.60
CA ARG A 147 -2.19 -17.23 -1.62
C ARG A 147 -2.63 -18.17 -2.74
N VAL A 148 -3.30 -17.61 -3.74
CA VAL A 148 -3.67 -18.36 -4.94
C VAL A 148 -2.37 -18.56 -5.71
N ASP A 149 -1.97 -19.83 -5.89
CA ASP A 149 -0.74 -20.16 -6.59
C ASP A 149 -0.77 -19.72 -8.05
N ASN A 150 -1.95 -19.63 -8.67
CA ASN A 150 -2.12 -19.10 -10.03
C ASN A 150 -3.46 -18.38 -10.17
N PHE A 151 -3.49 -17.18 -10.74
CA PHE A 151 -4.75 -16.52 -11.10
C PHE A 151 -4.74 -16.02 -12.55
N THR A 152 -5.88 -16.14 -13.23
CA THR A 152 -6.04 -15.64 -14.60
C THR A 152 -6.45 -14.19 -14.56
N TYR A 153 -5.67 -13.32 -15.19
CA TYR A 153 -5.97 -11.90 -15.33
C TYR A 153 -5.83 -11.49 -16.79
N LEU A 154 -6.91 -10.95 -17.36
CA LEU A 154 -6.98 -10.53 -18.77
C LEU A 154 -6.49 -11.60 -19.77
N GLY A 155 -6.75 -12.88 -19.45
CA GLY A 155 -6.36 -14.02 -20.26
C GLY A 155 -4.95 -14.57 -20.01
N SER A 156 -4.12 -13.92 -19.18
CA SER A 156 -2.79 -14.41 -18.82
C SER A 156 -2.81 -15.09 -17.44
N LEU A 157 -2.12 -16.22 -17.32
CA LEU A 157 -1.95 -16.93 -16.05
C LEU A 157 -0.78 -16.32 -15.26
N ILE A 158 -1.08 -15.75 -14.10
CA ILE A 158 -0.08 -15.11 -13.23
C ILE A 158 0.30 -16.08 -12.12
N SER A 159 1.58 -16.46 -12.08
CA SER A 159 2.14 -17.44 -11.14
C SER A 159 3.38 -16.90 -10.42
N PRO A 160 3.63 -17.27 -9.14
CA PRO A 160 4.77 -16.84 -8.34
C PRO A 160 6.14 -17.14 -8.98
N ASN A 161 6.22 -18.20 -9.78
CA ASN A 161 7.46 -18.68 -10.38
C ASN A 161 7.79 -18.02 -11.73
N GLY A 162 6.92 -17.15 -12.25
CA GLY A 162 7.15 -16.42 -13.49
C GLY A 162 6.90 -17.26 -14.76
N LEU A 163 5.75 -17.94 -14.85
CA LEU A 163 5.29 -18.67 -16.06
C LEU A 163 5.20 -17.79 -17.34
N VAL A 164 5.46 -16.48 -17.24
CA VAL A 164 5.72 -15.59 -18.37
C VAL A 164 6.78 -16.16 -19.31
N SER A 165 7.80 -16.86 -18.80
CA SER A 165 8.82 -17.48 -19.65
C SER A 165 8.26 -18.53 -20.61
N ASP A 166 7.24 -19.29 -20.21
CA ASP A 166 6.59 -20.31 -21.05
C ASP A 166 5.69 -19.63 -22.10
N GLU A 167 4.94 -18.59 -21.70
CA GLU A 167 4.13 -17.78 -22.63
C GLU A 167 5.00 -17.09 -23.70
N ILE A 168 6.13 -16.50 -23.30
CA ILE A 168 7.13 -15.94 -24.23
C ILE A 168 7.71 -17.02 -25.14
N SER A 169 7.99 -18.21 -24.58
CA SER A 169 8.52 -19.35 -25.34
C SER A 169 7.52 -19.89 -26.37
N GLU A 170 6.22 -19.79 -26.13
CA GLU A 170 5.18 -20.13 -27.12
C GLU A 170 4.97 -19.04 -28.19
N ARG A 171 5.23 -17.78 -27.86
CA ARG A 171 5.00 -16.64 -28.75
C ARG A 171 6.13 -16.42 -29.77
N ILE A 172 7.38 -16.68 -29.38
CA ILE A 172 8.53 -16.58 -30.29
C ILE A 172 8.34 -17.44 -31.57
N PRO A 173 7.89 -18.71 -31.49
CA PRO A 173 7.55 -19.51 -32.66
C PRO A 173 6.45 -18.89 -33.53
N LYS A 174 5.39 -18.33 -32.94
CA LYS A 174 4.28 -17.69 -33.67
C LYS A 174 4.74 -16.44 -34.41
N ALA A 175 5.52 -15.58 -33.75
CA ALA A 175 6.12 -14.40 -34.37
C ALA A 175 7.12 -14.79 -35.47
N ARG A 176 7.90 -15.86 -35.27
CA ARG A 176 8.82 -16.41 -36.28
C ARG A 176 8.08 -16.90 -37.52
N LEU A 177 6.94 -17.58 -37.35
CA LEU A 177 6.09 -18.02 -38.45
C LEU A 177 5.49 -16.83 -39.21
N ALA A 178 4.97 -15.83 -38.51
CA ALA A 178 4.45 -14.61 -39.11
C ALA A 178 5.54 -13.87 -39.93
N PHE A 179 6.76 -13.79 -39.41
CA PHE A 179 7.90 -13.22 -40.12
C PHE A 179 8.26 -14.03 -41.38
N ALA A 180 8.24 -15.37 -41.29
CA ALA A 180 8.56 -16.26 -42.40
C ALA A 180 7.54 -16.18 -43.54
N ASN A 181 6.25 -16.05 -43.23
CA ASN A 181 5.19 -15.90 -44.24
C ASN A 181 5.35 -14.63 -45.08
N LEU A 182 5.98 -13.59 -44.51
CA LEU A 182 6.27 -12.32 -45.17
C LEU A 182 7.66 -12.27 -45.84
N ARG A 183 8.37 -13.40 -45.96
CA ARG A 183 9.74 -13.47 -46.50
C ARG A 183 9.89 -12.88 -47.91
N HIS A 184 8.87 -13.05 -48.75
CA HIS A 184 8.83 -12.48 -50.10
C HIS A 184 8.87 -10.95 -50.06
N LEU A 185 8.20 -10.32 -49.08
CA LEU A 185 8.15 -8.88 -48.89
C LEU A 185 9.49 -8.33 -48.36
N TRP A 186 10.16 -9.06 -47.48
CA TRP A 186 11.47 -8.64 -46.94
C TRP A 186 12.57 -8.60 -48.01
N ARG A 187 12.54 -9.52 -48.98
CA ARG A 187 13.53 -9.64 -50.06
C ARG A 187 13.40 -8.59 -51.17
N ARG A 188 12.23 -7.96 -51.31
CA ARG A 188 11.97 -6.96 -52.36
C ARG A 188 12.77 -5.67 -52.13
N ARG A 189 13.59 -5.27 -53.10
CA ARG A 189 14.45 -4.07 -53.02
C ARG A 189 13.73 -2.76 -53.35
N ASP A 190 12.60 -2.85 -54.05
CA ASP A 190 11.74 -1.72 -54.43
C ASP A 190 10.91 -1.16 -53.27
N ILE A 191 10.76 -1.93 -52.18
CA ILE A 191 10.01 -1.51 -50.99
C ILE A 191 10.93 -0.77 -50.03
N ARG A 192 10.58 0.49 -49.72
CA ARG A 192 11.30 1.32 -48.74
C ARG A 192 11.35 0.65 -47.36
N LEU A 193 12.48 0.78 -46.69
CA LEU A 193 12.72 0.22 -45.35
C LEU A 193 11.69 0.71 -44.32
N SER A 194 11.24 1.95 -44.42
CA SER A 194 10.20 2.54 -43.55
C SER A 194 8.83 1.85 -43.67
N ILE A 195 8.51 1.30 -44.84
CA ILE A 195 7.28 0.52 -45.06
C ILE A 195 7.47 -0.88 -44.46
N LYS A 196 8.62 -1.52 -44.69
CA LYS A 196 8.94 -2.82 -44.09
C LYS A 196 8.93 -2.77 -42.56
N GLY A 197 9.45 -1.69 -41.96
CA GLY A 197 9.40 -1.46 -40.52
C GLY A 197 7.97 -1.36 -39.97
N ARG A 198 7.07 -0.68 -40.69
CA ARG A 198 5.65 -0.61 -40.30
C ARG A 198 4.96 -1.96 -40.39
N VAL A 199 5.19 -2.72 -41.47
CA VAL A 199 4.65 -4.08 -41.63
C VAL A 199 5.18 -5.02 -40.53
N TYR A 200 6.47 -4.91 -40.20
CA TYR A 200 7.08 -5.65 -39.10
C TYR A 200 6.41 -5.34 -37.76
N CYS A 201 6.24 -4.06 -37.42
CA CYS A 201 5.58 -3.65 -36.18
C CYS A 201 4.13 -4.17 -36.10
N ALA A 202 3.40 -4.09 -37.21
CA ALA A 202 1.98 -4.45 -37.25
C ALA A 202 1.72 -5.97 -37.25
N ALA A 203 2.52 -6.75 -37.98
CA ALA A 203 2.24 -8.18 -38.24
C ALA A 203 3.10 -9.15 -37.42
N VAL A 204 4.27 -8.71 -36.95
CA VAL A 204 5.25 -9.59 -36.27
C VAL A 204 5.47 -9.14 -34.83
N ARG A 205 5.77 -7.85 -34.62
CA ARG A 205 6.02 -7.31 -33.28
C ARG A 205 4.77 -7.39 -32.41
N SER A 206 3.59 -7.06 -32.95
CA SER A 206 2.30 -7.19 -32.26
C SER A 206 2.08 -8.60 -31.68
N VAL A 207 2.34 -9.66 -32.45
CA VAL A 207 2.23 -11.07 -32.01
C VAL A 207 3.23 -11.40 -30.89
N LEU A 208 4.43 -10.83 -30.98
CA LEU A 208 5.49 -11.05 -30.00
C LEU A 208 5.19 -10.41 -28.64
N ILE A 209 4.67 -9.17 -28.63
CA ILE A 209 4.48 -8.36 -27.41
C ILE A 209 3.02 -8.17 -27.00
N TYR A 210 2.07 -8.90 -27.61
CA TYR A 210 0.65 -8.77 -27.28
C TYR A 210 0.42 -8.99 -25.77
N SER A 211 -0.27 -8.09 -25.06
CA SER A 211 -0.44 -8.17 -23.60
C SER A 211 0.86 -8.17 -22.77
N SER A 212 1.99 -7.69 -23.30
CA SER A 212 3.23 -7.60 -22.51
C SER A 212 3.13 -6.63 -21.32
N GLU A 213 2.09 -5.80 -21.29
CA GLU A 213 1.76 -4.89 -20.19
C GLU A 213 1.49 -5.61 -18.86
N THR A 214 1.13 -6.90 -18.91
CA THR A 214 0.84 -7.73 -17.72
C THR A 214 1.99 -8.65 -17.33
N TRP A 215 3.14 -8.57 -18.02
CA TRP A 215 4.26 -9.48 -17.82
C TRP A 215 5.23 -8.96 -16.74
N PRO A 216 5.42 -9.70 -15.62
CA PRO A 216 6.60 -9.52 -14.77
C PRO A 216 7.86 -10.03 -15.51
N LEU A 217 8.41 -9.19 -16.39
CA LEU A 217 9.57 -9.50 -17.23
C LEU A 217 10.86 -9.65 -16.40
N ARG A 218 11.50 -10.82 -16.48
CA ARG A 218 12.88 -11.01 -15.98
C ARG A 218 13.88 -10.54 -17.03
N VAL A 219 15.10 -10.23 -16.59
CA VAL A 219 16.21 -9.81 -17.48
C VAL A 219 16.46 -10.83 -18.59
N GLU A 220 16.33 -12.13 -18.28
CA GLU A 220 16.53 -13.22 -19.24
C GLU A 220 15.43 -13.25 -20.32
N ASP A 221 14.18 -12.98 -19.96
CA ASP A 221 13.06 -12.96 -20.90
C ASP A 221 13.14 -11.76 -21.85
N THR A 222 13.51 -10.59 -21.32
CA THR A 222 13.78 -9.39 -22.13
C THR A 222 14.92 -9.64 -23.12
N ARG A 223 15.99 -10.34 -22.71
CA ARG A 223 17.09 -10.71 -23.61
C ARG A 223 16.61 -11.59 -24.75
N LYS A 224 15.79 -12.62 -24.48
CA LYS A 224 15.24 -13.51 -25.52
C LYS A 224 14.39 -12.77 -26.54
N LEU A 225 13.53 -11.86 -26.09
CA LEU A 225 12.71 -11.02 -26.97
C LEU A 225 13.57 -10.08 -27.84
N LEU A 226 14.56 -9.41 -27.25
CA LEU A 226 15.47 -8.52 -27.97
C LEU A 226 16.33 -9.25 -28.99
N VAL A 227 16.80 -10.45 -28.68
CA VAL A 227 17.58 -11.29 -29.62
C VAL A 227 16.75 -11.60 -30.87
N PHE A 228 15.47 -11.92 -30.71
CA PHE A 228 14.57 -12.16 -31.83
C PHE A 228 14.27 -10.87 -32.62
N ASP A 229 13.95 -9.76 -31.93
CA ASP A 229 13.65 -8.46 -32.56
C ASP A 229 14.85 -7.96 -33.39
N HIS A 230 16.06 -7.99 -32.81
CA HIS A 230 17.29 -7.57 -33.49
C HIS A 230 17.65 -8.46 -34.67
N ARG A 231 17.36 -9.77 -34.62
CA ARG A 231 17.58 -10.67 -35.76
C ARG A 231 16.63 -10.33 -36.92
N CYS A 232 15.36 -10.07 -36.62
CA CYS A 232 14.36 -9.72 -37.64
C CYS A 232 14.67 -8.37 -38.30
N ILE A 233 15.01 -7.36 -37.49
CA ILE A 233 15.35 -6.02 -37.97
C ILE A 233 16.60 -6.05 -38.86
N ARG A 234 17.65 -6.77 -38.46
CA ARG A 234 18.86 -6.96 -39.29
C ARG A 234 18.54 -7.59 -40.64
N ASN A 235 17.70 -8.64 -40.64
CA ASN A 235 17.27 -9.31 -41.87
C ASN A 235 16.48 -8.37 -42.79
N ILE A 236 15.56 -7.56 -42.24
CA ILE A 236 14.79 -6.55 -42.99
C ILE A 236 15.71 -5.47 -43.59
N ALA A 237 16.73 -5.06 -42.84
CA ALA A 237 17.72 -4.07 -43.26
C ALA A 237 18.76 -4.61 -44.26
N GLY A 238 18.80 -5.93 -44.48
CA GLY A 238 19.80 -6.58 -45.35
C GLY A 238 21.22 -6.57 -44.76
N VAL A 239 21.34 -6.36 -43.45
CA VAL A 239 22.61 -6.37 -42.72
C VAL A 239 22.75 -7.76 -42.10
N CYS A 240 23.71 -8.56 -42.58
CA CYS A 240 24.06 -9.85 -41.95
C CYS A 240 24.78 -9.61 -40.61
#